data_AF-A0A2T4IF49-F1
#
_entry.id   AF-A0A2T4IF49-F1
#
_cell.length_a   1.000
_cell.length_b   1.000
_cell.length_c   1.000
_cell.angle_alpha   90.00
_cell.angle_beta   90.00
_cell.angle_gamma   90.00
#
_symmetry.space_group_name_H-M   'P 1'
#
loop_
_entity.id
_entity.type
_entity.pdbx_description
1 polymer ?
#
loop_
_entity_poly.entity_id
_entity_poly.type
_entity_poly.pdbx_seq_one_letter_code
_entity_poly.pdbx_strand_id
1 'polypeptide(L)'
;MTPLPLPPYTALRRVWPLSELPAALQGPNLARTAHHEAGHAVLLDWAGIAMTGATATVRGGVVSIDFEQAKTDVGNDCIQDYDQPLAAAHLAACWHAGILAELLYTAHPWRGITVRMNSADWSTARMILAPHFGTGMAGHGFAQRTALAVLSERWADVERIAAELIEHGTWNPHAEYSPPE
;
A
#
# COMPACT_ATOMS: atom_id res chain seq x y z
N MET A 1 14.78 -39.46 -13.83
CA MET A 1 14.11 -38.23 -13.38
C MET A 1 14.37 -37.17 -14.42
N THR A 2 13.34 -36.66 -15.08
CA THR A 2 13.46 -35.59 -16.07
C THR A 2 13.76 -34.28 -15.31
N PRO A 3 14.82 -33.53 -15.66
CA PRO A 3 15.08 -32.25 -15.02
C PRO A 3 13.90 -31.31 -15.29
N LEU A 4 13.35 -30.71 -14.24
CA LEU A 4 12.32 -29.68 -14.35
C LEU A 4 12.88 -28.51 -15.17
N PRO A 5 12.19 -28.05 -16.23
CA PRO A 5 12.65 -26.90 -17.00
C PRO A 5 12.68 -25.67 -16.09
N LEU A 6 13.85 -25.04 -15.98
CA LEU A 6 13.98 -23.76 -15.29
C LEU A 6 13.22 -22.68 -16.08
N PRO A 7 12.50 -21.76 -15.42
CA PRO A 7 11.78 -20.70 -16.12
C PRO A 7 12.75 -19.82 -16.93
N PRO A 8 12.30 -19.27 -18.08
CA PRO A 8 13.14 -18.45 -18.95
C PRO A 8 13.71 -17.25 -18.20
N TYR A 9 14.94 -16.83 -18.54
CA TYR A 9 15.68 -15.77 -17.85
C TYR A 9 14.92 -14.43 -17.78
N THR A 10 14.07 -14.16 -18.78
CA THR A 10 13.19 -13.00 -18.83
C THR A 10 12.01 -13.07 -17.85
N ALA A 11 11.62 -14.27 -17.43
CA ALA A 11 10.65 -14.51 -16.36
C ALA A 11 11.29 -14.46 -14.95
N LEU A 12 12.63 -14.49 -14.87
CA LEU A 12 13.40 -14.39 -13.63
C LEU A 12 13.90 -12.95 -13.38
N ARG A 13 13.01 -11.95 -13.35
CA ARG A 13 13.37 -10.65 -12.76
C ARG A 13 13.35 -10.78 -11.23
N ARG A 14 14.36 -11.43 -10.67
CA ARG A 14 14.61 -11.53 -9.22
C ARG A 14 15.13 -10.22 -8.61
N VAL A 15 15.55 -9.29 -9.47
CA VAL A 15 16.02 -7.96 -9.08
C VAL A 15 15.13 -6.95 -9.77
N TRP A 16 14.27 -6.30 -9.00
CA TRP A 16 13.52 -5.15 -9.48
C TRP A 16 14.44 -3.92 -9.40
N PRO A 17 14.64 -3.19 -10.50
CA PRO A 17 15.44 -1.97 -10.46
C PRO A 17 14.75 -0.95 -9.56
N LEU A 18 15.52 -0.04 -8.97
CA LEU A 18 14.95 1.20 -8.45
C LEU A 18 14.41 2.00 -9.65
N SER A 19 13.19 2.53 -9.50
CA SER A 19 12.61 3.44 -10.48
C SER A 19 12.68 4.86 -9.95
N GLU A 20 12.96 5.80 -10.85
CA GLU A 20 12.82 7.21 -10.55
C GLU A 20 11.36 7.56 -10.23
N LEU A 21 11.18 8.49 -9.30
CA LEU A 21 9.87 9.03 -8.96
C LEU A 21 9.42 9.99 -10.08
N PRO A 22 8.28 9.73 -10.76
CA PRO A 22 7.81 10.61 -11.83
C PRO A 22 7.60 12.05 -11.33
N ALA A 23 7.91 13.03 -12.19
CA ALA A 23 7.75 14.45 -11.86
C ALA A 23 6.31 14.82 -11.46
N ALA A 24 5.30 14.14 -12.02
CA ALA A 24 3.89 14.32 -11.68
C ALA A 24 3.58 13.98 -10.20
N LEU A 25 4.42 13.17 -9.55
CA LEU A 25 4.26 12.79 -8.14
C LEU A 25 4.99 13.74 -7.18
N GLN A 26 5.51 14.86 -7.69
CA GLN A 26 6.23 15.86 -6.91
C GLN A 26 5.35 17.09 -6.63
N GLY A 27 5.66 17.80 -5.55
CA GLY A 27 4.98 19.05 -5.17
C GLY A 27 3.56 18.86 -4.62
N PRO A 28 2.90 19.92 -4.15
CA PRO A 28 1.59 19.81 -3.50
C PRO A 28 0.45 19.53 -4.50
N ASN A 29 -0.44 18.58 -4.20
CA ASN A 29 -1.61 18.24 -5.03
C ASN A 29 -2.64 17.46 -4.20
N LEU A 30 -3.82 18.04 -3.97
CA LEU A 30 -4.88 17.41 -3.15
C LEU A 30 -5.36 16.09 -3.75
N ALA A 31 -5.70 16.06 -5.04
CA ALA A 31 -6.24 14.85 -5.67
C ALA A 31 -5.25 13.68 -5.58
N ARG A 32 -3.97 13.95 -5.81
CA ARG A 32 -2.92 12.93 -5.65
C ARG A 32 -2.80 12.45 -4.20
N THR A 33 -2.80 13.36 -3.22
CA THR A 33 -2.79 12.99 -1.80
C THR A 33 -4.04 12.18 -1.43
N ALA A 34 -5.22 12.56 -1.90
CA ALA A 34 -6.45 11.82 -1.64
C ALA A 34 -6.38 10.37 -2.16
N HIS A 35 -5.84 10.17 -3.38
CA HIS A 35 -5.60 8.83 -3.91
C HIS A 35 -4.52 8.07 -3.13
N HIS A 36 -3.48 8.77 -2.64
CA HIS A 36 -2.46 8.18 -1.78
C HIS A 36 -3.09 7.58 -0.50
N GLU A 37 -3.88 8.36 0.23
CA GLU A 37 -4.53 7.89 1.46
C GLU A 37 -5.61 6.85 1.17
N ALA A 38 -6.39 7.02 0.10
CA ALA A 38 -7.36 6.01 -0.34
C ALA A 38 -6.69 4.67 -0.68
N GLY A 39 -5.49 4.70 -1.27
CA GLY A 39 -4.69 3.51 -1.53
C GLY A 39 -4.31 2.78 -0.24
N HIS A 40 -3.83 3.51 0.76
CA HIS A 40 -3.60 2.96 2.10
C HIS A 40 -4.88 2.34 2.67
N ALA A 41 -6.00 3.07 2.59
CA ALA A 41 -7.24 2.62 3.16
C ALA A 41 -7.72 1.29 2.56
N VAL A 42 -7.77 1.20 1.25
CA VAL A 42 -8.19 -0.02 0.54
C VAL A 42 -7.27 -1.20 0.86
N LEU A 43 -5.94 -0.98 0.94
CA LEU A 43 -5.04 -2.09 1.22
C LEU A 43 -5.07 -2.56 2.68
N LEU A 44 -5.29 -1.65 3.62
CA LEU A 44 -5.48 -1.97 5.04
C LEU A 44 -6.77 -2.78 5.24
N ASP A 45 -7.89 -2.36 4.62
CA ASP A 45 -9.14 -3.12 4.64
C ASP A 45 -8.96 -4.54 4.05
N TRP A 46 -8.30 -4.64 2.88
CA TRP A 46 -7.99 -5.92 2.26
C TRP A 46 -7.13 -6.83 3.15
N ALA A 47 -6.22 -6.25 3.93
CA ALA A 47 -5.39 -6.96 4.89
C ALA A 47 -6.14 -7.33 6.19
N GLY A 48 -7.42 -6.95 6.32
CA GLY A 48 -8.23 -7.16 7.52
C GLY A 48 -7.84 -6.23 8.68
N ILE A 49 -7.20 -5.09 8.40
CA ILE A 49 -6.77 -4.12 9.41
C ILE A 49 -7.82 -3.03 9.53
N ALA A 50 -8.48 -2.97 10.68
CA ALA A 50 -9.53 -1.99 10.97
C ALA A 50 -8.98 -0.55 10.97
N MET A 51 -9.67 0.31 10.23
CA MET A 51 -9.34 1.74 10.15
C MET A 51 -10.42 2.57 10.82
N THR A 52 -10.02 3.72 11.37
CA THR A 52 -10.95 4.69 11.96
C THR A 52 -11.23 5.87 11.03
N GLY A 53 -10.42 6.06 9.99
CA GLY A 53 -10.65 7.05 8.96
C GLY A 53 -9.38 7.44 8.21
N ALA A 54 -9.53 8.37 7.27
CA ALA A 54 -8.44 8.97 6.53
C ALA A 54 -8.65 10.49 6.40
N THR A 55 -7.57 11.23 6.22
CA THR A 55 -7.62 12.67 5.93
C THR A 55 -6.65 13.03 4.83
N ALA A 56 -7.00 14.01 4.01
CA ALA A 56 -6.14 14.46 2.92
C ALA A 56 -6.12 15.99 2.82
N THR A 57 -4.93 16.53 2.62
CA THR A 57 -4.70 17.93 2.30
C THR A 57 -3.81 18.06 1.07
N VAL A 58 -3.67 19.28 0.56
CA VAL A 58 -2.77 19.58 -0.56
C VAL A 58 -1.31 19.19 -0.27
N ARG A 59 -0.90 19.10 1.01
CA ARG A 59 0.49 18.85 1.42
C ARG A 59 0.75 17.49 2.07
N GLY A 60 -0.30 16.73 2.39
CA GLY A 60 -0.17 15.44 3.05
C GLY A 60 -1.49 14.94 3.58
N GLY A 61 -1.51 13.68 3.97
CA GLY A 61 -2.66 13.03 4.55
C GLY A 61 -2.22 12.03 5.61
N VAL A 62 -3.20 11.34 6.18
CA VAL A 62 -2.95 10.23 7.09
C VAL A 62 -4.15 9.29 7.08
N VAL A 63 -3.87 7.99 7.08
CA VAL A 63 -4.84 6.95 7.46
C VAL A 63 -4.65 6.57 8.92
N SER A 64 -5.74 6.53 9.66
CA SER A 64 -5.78 6.18 11.08
C SER A 64 -6.26 4.75 11.25
N ILE A 65 -5.53 3.99 12.07
CA ILE A 65 -5.76 2.56 12.35
C ILE A 65 -6.22 2.40 13.80
N ASP A 66 -7.14 1.47 14.07
CA ASP A 66 -7.48 1.07 15.43
C ASP A 66 -6.50 -0.01 15.93
N PHE A 67 -5.49 0.42 16.68
CA PHE A 67 -4.49 -0.50 17.25
C PHE A 67 -5.04 -1.38 18.37
N GLU A 68 -6.14 -1.01 19.03
CA GLU A 68 -6.71 -1.80 20.13
C GLU A 68 -7.54 -2.96 19.58
N GLN A 69 -8.28 -2.73 18.49
CA GLN A 69 -8.95 -3.80 17.75
C GLN A 69 -7.91 -4.79 17.19
N ALA A 70 -6.83 -4.29 16.57
CA ALA A 70 -5.77 -5.14 16.02
C ALA A 70 -5.09 -6.04 17.07
N LYS A 71 -4.96 -5.60 18.33
CA LYS A 71 -4.44 -6.44 19.42
C LYS A 71 -5.42 -7.52 19.86
N THR A 72 -6.72 -7.23 19.77
CA THR A 72 -7.79 -8.12 20.22
C THR A 72 -8.01 -9.27 19.23
N ASP A 73 -7.93 -8.98 17.92
CA ASP A 73 -8.15 -9.95 16.84
C ASP A 73 -7.04 -10.99 16.70
N VAL A 74 -5.83 -10.69 17.21
CA VAL A 74 -4.68 -11.60 17.05
C VAL A 74 -4.84 -12.88 17.87
N GLY A 75 -5.58 -12.89 18.98
CA GLY A 75 -5.79 -14.08 19.81
C GLY A 75 -4.49 -14.70 20.36
N ASN A 76 -4.48 -15.12 21.63
CA ASN A 76 -3.28 -15.77 22.20
C ASN A 76 -2.97 -17.16 21.59
N ASP A 77 -3.86 -17.70 20.73
CA ASP A 77 -3.80 -19.09 20.26
C ASP A 77 -3.20 -19.26 18.84
N CYS A 78 -2.82 -18.18 18.15
CA CYS A 78 -2.46 -18.22 16.71
C CYS A 78 -0.95 -18.14 16.41
N ILE A 79 -0.09 -18.01 17.42
CA ILE A 79 1.23 -17.36 17.26
C ILE A 79 2.30 -18.21 16.55
N GLN A 80 2.12 -19.51 16.30
CA GLN A 80 3.25 -20.38 15.90
C GLN A 80 3.31 -20.89 14.45
N ASP A 81 2.30 -20.73 13.60
CA ASP A 81 2.24 -21.45 12.31
C ASP A 81 1.92 -20.59 11.05
N TYR A 82 2.23 -19.30 11.04
CA TYR A 82 2.08 -18.48 9.83
C TYR A 82 3.43 -18.05 9.22
N ASP A 83 3.45 -17.91 7.89
CA ASP A 83 4.63 -17.46 7.13
C ASP A 83 4.92 -15.98 7.45
N GLN A 84 5.79 -15.75 8.43
CA GLN A 84 6.15 -14.41 8.91
C GLN A 84 6.74 -13.52 7.80
N PRO A 85 7.67 -13.98 6.93
CA PRO A 85 8.09 -13.20 5.77
C PRO A 85 6.94 -12.76 4.86
N LEU A 86 6.00 -13.65 4.54
CA LEU A 86 4.85 -13.30 3.70
C LEU A 86 3.93 -12.28 4.39
N ALA A 87 3.63 -12.49 5.67
CA ALA A 87 2.84 -11.54 6.47
C ALA A 87 3.50 -10.15 6.53
N ALA A 88 4.81 -10.10 6.76
CA ALA A 88 5.58 -8.85 6.74
C ALA A 88 5.54 -8.18 5.36
N ALA A 89 5.59 -8.96 4.28
CA ALA A 89 5.52 -8.43 2.92
C ALA A 89 4.13 -7.86 2.59
N HIS A 90 3.05 -8.49 3.07
CA HIS A 90 1.69 -7.95 2.95
C HIS A 90 1.49 -6.68 3.78
N LEU A 91 1.98 -6.66 5.02
CA LEU A 91 1.91 -5.45 5.85
C LEU A 91 2.74 -4.31 5.23
N ALA A 92 3.92 -4.61 4.70
CA ALA A 92 4.72 -3.63 3.97
C ALA A 92 4.04 -3.15 2.69
N ALA A 93 3.22 -3.98 2.04
CA ALA A 93 2.43 -3.56 0.89
C ALA A 93 1.45 -2.45 1.30
N CYS A 94 0.86 -2.50 2.50
CA CYS A 94 -0.03 -1.45 3.00
C CYS A 94 0.69 -0.10 3.03
N TRP A 95 1.97 -0.07 3.38
CA TRP A 95 2.78 1.15 3.41
C TRP A 95 3.31 1.57 2.02
N HIS A 96 3.36 0.67 1.03
CA HIS A 96 3.62 1.09 -0.35
C HIS A 96 2.34 1.54 -1.07
N ALA A 97 1.16 1.20 -0.57
CA ALA A 97 -0.11 1.40 -1.26
C ALA A 97 -0.30 2.84 -1.75
N GLY A 98 0.04 3.83 -0.92
CA GLY A 98 -0.09 5.24 -1.28
C GLY A 98 0.67 5.60 -2.55
N ILE A 99 1.97 5.28 -2.64
CA ILE A 99 2.76 5.63 -3.84
C ILE A 99 2.30 4.87 -5.09
N LEU A 100 1.77 3.65 -4.94
CA LEU A 100 1.21 2.90 -6.07
C LEU A 100 -0.14 3.48 -6.53
N ALA A 101 -0.99 3.92 -5.61
CA ALA A 101 -2.23 4.59 -5.95
C ALA A 101 -1.96 5.92 -6.68
N GLU A 102 -0.94 6.67 -6.27
CA GLU A 102 -0.50 7.87 -6.99
C GLU A 102 -0.06 7.57 -8.44
N LEU A 103 0.68 6.46 -8.64
CA LEU A 103 1.10 6.03 -9.98
C LEU A 103 -0.11 5.67 -10.86
N LEU A 104 -1.06 4.91 -10.32
CA LEU A 104 -2.29 4.53 -11.02
C LEU A 104 -3.13 5.76 -11.39
N TYR A 105 -3.39 6.64 -10.42
CA TYR A 105 -4.14 7.89 -10.62
C TYR A 105 -3.54 8.76 -11.72
N THR A 106 -2.21 8.86 -11.76
CA THR A 106 -1.49 9.66 -12.77
C THR A 106 -1.17 8.88 -14.05
N ALA A 107 -1.70 7.67 -14.21
CA ALA A 107 -1.47 6.78 -15.36
C ALA A 107 0.02 6.47 -15.65
N HIS A 108 0.87 6.49 -14.62
CA HIS A 108 2.28 6.11 -14.76
C HIS A 108 2.46 4.60 -14.53
N PRO A 109 3.11 3.88 -15.46
CA PRO A 109 3.36 2.46 -15.27
C PRO A 109 4.40 2.25 -14.16
N TRP A 110 4.20 1.20 -13.35
CA TRP A 110 5.22 0.72 -12.44
C TRP A 110 6.38 0.07 -13.22
N ARG A 111 7.58 0.65 -13.12
CA ARG A 111 8.78 0.19 -13.86
C ARG A 111 9.83 -0.51 -12.99
N GLY A 112 9.62 -0.50 -11.68
CA GLY A 112 10.57 -0.94 -10.67
C GLY A 112 10.19 -0.36 -9.33
N ILE A 113 10.99 -0.62 -8.31
CA ILE A 113 10.73 -0.17 -6.94
C ILE A 113 10.79 1.35 -6.90
N THR A 114 9.63 1.97 -6.70
CA THR A 114 9.49 3.41 -6.61
C THR A 114 9.71 3.84 -5.16
N VAL A 115 10.64 4.77 -4.94
CA VAL A 115 11.02 5.19 -3.59
C VAL A 115 10.85 6.70 -3.43
N ARG A 116 10.18 7.10 -2.35
CA ARG A 116 10.18 8.48 -1.84
C ARG A 116 11.07 8.49 -0.60
N MET A 117 12.33 8.91 -0.72
CA MET A 117 13.37 8.69 0.31
C MET A 117 13.04 9.27 1.70
N ASN A 118 12.26 10.35 1.76
CA ASN A 118 11.83 11.00 3.00
C ASN A 118 10.36 10.67 3.39
N SER A 119 9.78 9.59 2.85
CA SER A 119 8.44 9.13 3.21
C SER A 119 8.49 8.28 4.49
N ALA A 120 7.54 8.55 5.39
CA ALA A 120 7.31 7.73 6.57
C ALA A 120 6.96 6.29 6.16
N ASP A 121 6.10 6.12 5.15
CA ASP A 121 5.68 4.81 4.63
C ASP A 121 6.86 3.99 4.11
N TRP A 122 7.81 4.61 3.39
CA TRP A 122 9.04 3.92 2.98
C TRP A 122 9.84 3.45 4.19
N SER A 123 10.01 4.31 5.20
CA SER A 123 10.75 3.99 6.41
C SER A 123 10.09 2.87 7.23
N THR A 124 8.76 2.90 7.35
CA THR A 124 7.95 1.90 8.05
C THR A 124 7.99 0.57 7.31
N ALA A 125 7.82 0.57 5.98
CA ALA A 125 7.94 -0.63 5.16
C ALA A 125 9.32 -1.27 5.28
N ARG A 126 10.38 -0.46 5.29
CA ARG A 126 11.76 -0.95 5.48
C ARG A 126 11.94 -1.57 6.87
N MET A 127 11.40 -0.95 7.91
CA MET A 127 11.45 -1.49 9.28
C MET A 127 10.75 -2.85 9.38
N ILE A 128 9.59 -3.00 8.72
CA ILE A 128 8.83 -4.27 8.67
C ILE A 128 9.59 -5.35 7.90
N LEU A 129 10.18 -5.00 6.76
CA LEU A 129 10.83 -5.97 5.87
C LEU A 129 12.22 -6.41 6.35
N ALA A 130 12.96 -5.53 7.02
CA ALA A 130 14.37 -5.76 7.34
C ALA A 130 14.65 -7.06 8.12
N PRO A 131 13.84 -7.48 9.12
CA PRO A 131 14.06 -8.73 9.85
C PRO A 131 13.94 -9.99 8.97
N HIS A 132 13.17 -9.93 7.88
CA HIS A 132 12.84 -11.10 7.05
C HIS A 132 13.56 -11.12 5.71
N PHE A 133 13.83 -9.95 5.13
CA PHE A 133 14.43 -9.79 3.80
C PHE A 133 15.79 -9.07 3.81
N GLY A 134 16.29 -8.71 5.00
CA GLY A 134 17.52 -7.93 5.16
C GLY A 134 17.41 -6.52 4.58
N THR A 135 18.53 -5.94 4.16
CA THR A 135 18.58 -4.60 3.54
C THR A 135 18.29 -4.62 2.03
N GLY A 136 17.89 -5.78 1.50
CA GLY A 136 17.66 -5.99 0.08
C GLY A 136 16.34 -5.37 -0.42
N MET A 137 16.29 -5.15 -1.72
CA MET A 137 15.13 -4.55 -2.40
C MET A 137 14.04 -5.57 -2.76
N ALA A 138 14.31 -6.88 -2.60
CA ALA A 138 13.37 -7.93 -3.00
C ALA A 138 12.04 -7.85 -2.23
N GLY A 139 12.07 -7.67 -0.91
CA GLY A 139 10.85 -7.52 -0.10
C GLY A 139 10.02 -6.31 -0.52
N HIS A 140 10.67 -5.19 -0.86
CA HIS A 140 10.02 -3.99 -1.34
C HIS A 140 9.37 -4.20 -2.72
N GLY A 141 10.08 -4.85 -3.65
CA GLY A 141 9.54 -5.14 -4.98
C GLY A 141 8.34 -6.07 -4.94
N PHE A 142 8.39 -7.10 -4.09
CA PHE A 142 7.23 -7.97 -3.84
C PHE A 142 6.06 -7.17 -3.27
N ALA A 143 6.28 -6.41 -2.19
CA ALA A 143 5.25 -5.62 -1.54
C ALA A 143 4.58 -4.60 -2.48
N GLN A 144 5.37 -3.87 -3.29
CA GLN A 144 4.83 -2.94 -4.28
C GLN A 144 4.02 -3.63 -5.38
N ARG A 145 4.43 -4.83 -5.81
CA ARG A 145 3.68 -5.63 -6.78
C ARG A 145 2.36 -6.14 -6.21
N THR A 146 2.36 -6.55 -4.95
CA THR A 146 1.13 -6.94 -4.23
C THR A 146 0.18 -5.75 -4.14
N ALA A 147 0.67 -4.59 -3.66
CA ALA A 147 -0.13 -3.37 -3.61
C ALA A 147 -0.70 -3.00 -4.99
N LEU A 148 0.13 -3.00 -6.03
CA LEU A 148 -0.32 -2.70 -7.40
C LEU A 148 -1.42 -3.66 -7.88
N ALA A 149 -1.27 -4.96 -7.62
CA ALA A 149 -2.25 -5.96 -8.03
C ALA A 149 -3.61 -5.73 -7.33
N VAL A 150 -3.61 -5.56 -6.01
CA VAL A 150 -4.82 -5.33 -5.23
C VAL A 150 -5.48 -4.00 -5.61
N LEU A 151 -4.71 -2.91 -5.69
CA LEU A 151 -5.25 -1.59 -6.01
C LEU A 151 -5.80 -1.51 -7.43
N SER A 152 -5.20 -2.22 -8.40
CA SER A 152 -5.73 -2.25 -9.77
C SER A 152 -7.08 -2.97 -9.83
N GLU A 153 -7.26 -4.04 -9.05
CA GLU A 153 -8.53 -4.78 -8.96
C GLU A 153 -9.60 -3.98 -8.18
N ARG A 154 -9.17 -3.28 -7.12
CA ARG A 154 -10.03 -2.50 -6.21
C ARG A 154 -10.08 -1.01 -6.57
N TRP A 155 -9.77 -0.65 -7.81
CA TRP A 155 -9.57 0.76 -8.17
C TRP A 155 -10.82 1.62 -7.94
N ALA A 156 -12.00 1.07 -8.19
CA ALA A 156 -13.26 1.75 -7.93
C ALA A 156 -13.44 2.15 -6.45
N ASP A 157 -12.96 1.32 -5.51
CA ASP A 157 -12.99 1.63 -4.08
C ASP A 157 -12.02 2.77 -3.73
N VAL A 158 -10.85 2.77 -4.37
CA VAL A 158 -9.86 3.86 -4.23
C VAL A 158 -10.45 5.17 -4.73
N GLU A 159 -11.06 5.19 -5.92
CA GLU A 159 -11.67 6.39 -6.50
C GLU A 159 -12.80 6.93 -5.62
N ARG A 160 -13.65 6.04 -5.09
CA ARG A 160 -14.74 6.41 -4.17
C ARG A 160 -14.20 7.07 -2.90
N ILE A 161 -13.22 6.47 -2.23
CA ILE A 161 -12.65 7.05 -1.00
C ILE A 161 -11.90 8.36 -1.32
N ALA A 162 -11.18 8.41 -2.45
CA ALA A 162 -10.48 9.62 -2.86
C ALA A 162 -11.46 10.78 -3.15
N ALA A 163 -12.63 10.51 -3.72
CA ALA A 163 -13.67 11.52 -3.94
C ALA A 163 -14.14 12.14 -2.62
N GLU A 164 -14.46 11.32 -1.62
CA GLU A 164 -14.82 11.77 -0.26
C GLU A 164 -13.72 12.63 0.36
N LEU A 165 -12.47 12.19 0.25
CA LEU A 165 -11.31 12.93 0.75
C LEU A 165 -11.08 14.26 0.02
N ILE A 166 -11.37 14.35 -1.28
CA ILE A 166 -11.27 15.59 -2.04
C ILE A 166 -12.38 16.56 -1.64
N GLU A 167 -13.60 16.06 -1.45
CA GLU A 167 -14.77 16.89 -1.16
C GLU A 167 -14.79 17.39 0.29
N HIS A 168 -14.49 16.49 1.24
CA HIS A 168 -14.66 16.76 2.67
C HIS A 168 -13.32 16.90 3.42
N GLY A 169 -12.20 16.54 2.79
CA GLY A 169 -10.89 16.50 3.44
C GLY A 169 -10.70 15.32 4.40
N THR A 170 -11.77 14.57 4.67
CA THR A 170 -11.80 13.43 5.59
C THR A 170 -12.70 12.32 5.06
N TRP A 171 -12.43 11.09 5.45
CA TRP A 171 -13.24 9.91 5.16
C TRP A 171 -13.33 9.04 6.42
N ASN A 172 -14.50 8.47 6.69
CA ASN A 172 -14.74 7.55 7.80
C ASN A 172 -15.44 6.28 7.27
N PRO A 173 -14.86 5.07 7.49
CA PRO A 173 -15.46 3.82 7.03
C PRO A 173 -16.82 3.49 7.67
N HIS A 174 -17.17 4.12 8.79
CA HIS A 174 -18.41 3.90 9.54
C HIS A 174 -19.42 5.05 9.40
N ALA A 175 -19.14 6.07 8.59
CA ALA A 175 -20.13 7.10 8.34
C ALA A 175 -21.33 6.48 7.61
N GLU A 176 -22.52 6.57 8.21
CA GLU A 176 -23.76 6.21 7.52
C GLU A 176 -23.91 7.13 6.31
N TYR A 177 -24.02 6.54 5.12
CA TYR A 177 -24.31 7.27 3.91
C TYR A 177 -25.65 7.99 4.08
N SER A 178 -25.60 9.32 4.24
CA SER A 178 -26.78 10.17 4.18
C SER A 178 -26.83 10.80 2.80
N PRO A 179 -27.69 10.30 1.89
CA PRO A 179 -27.84 10.92 0.57
C PRO A 179 -28.32 12.37 0.74
N PRO A 180 -27.90 13.28 -0.15
CA PRO A 180 -28.39 14.66 -0.15
C PRO A 180 -29.91 14.69 -0.42
N GLU A 181 -30.62 15.59 0.30
CA GLU A 181 -32.03 15.94 0.07
C GLU A 181 -32.25 16.70 -1.25
#